data_AF-A0A2N5CAI5-F1
#
_entry.id   AF-A0A2N5CAI5-F1
#
_cell.length_a   1.000
_cell.length_b   1.000
_cell.length_c   1.000
_cell.angle_alpha   90.00
_cell.angle_beta   90.00
_cell.angle_gamma   90.00
#
_symmetry.space_group_name_H-M   'P 1'
#
loop_
_entity.id
_entity.type
_entity.pdbx_description
1 polymer ?
#
loop_
_entity_poly.entity_id
_entity_poly.type
_entity_poly.pdbx_seq_one_letter_code
_entity_poly.pdbx_strand_id
1 'polypeptide(L)'
;MFSFVYGPDNVYARLGFVDAEDIPRKAAIVMDLARGLQAARVTLADAAALLRLPQSDLAMLLAGKFQHFRLDELCQWRERVRRLRIKA
;
A
#
# COMPACT_ATOMS: atom_id res chain seq x y z
N MET A 1 20.01 16.49 -19.34
CA MET A 1 20.43 16.14 -17.97
C MET A 1 19.26 16.48 -17.06
N PHE A 2 18.68 15.51 -16.36
CA PHE A 2 17.57 15.75 -15.44
C PHE A 2 18.12 16.02 -14.04
N SER A 3 17.66 17.09 -13.38
CA SER A 3 17.91 17.33 -11.97
C SER A 3 16.64 17.04 -11.18
N PHE A 4 16.75 16.19 -10.17
CA PHE A 4 15.65 15.90 -9.26
C PHE A 4 15.71 16.89 -8.10
N VAL A 5 14.66 17.71 -7.97
CA VAL A 5 14.50 18.64 -6.84
C VAL A 5 13.62 17.96 -5.81
N TYR A 6 14.21 17.62 -4.67
CA TYR A 6 13.47 17.13 -3.50
C TYR A 6 13.07 18.34 -2.66
N GLY A 7 11.79 18.71 -2.72
CA GLY A 7 11.21 19.74 -1.85
C GLY A 7 10.60 19.10 -0.60
N PRO A 8 10.51 19.83 0.53
CA PRO A 8 9.76 19.38 1.70
C PRO A 8 8.25 19.29 1.43
N ASP A 9 7.79 19.94 0.36
CA ASP A 9 6.39 20.05 0.01
C ASP A 9 5.87 18.78 -0.64
N ASN A 10 4.61 18.46 -0.31
CA ASN A 10 3.89 17.36 -0.92
C ASN A 10 3.73 17.59 -2.44
N VAL A 11 4.45 16.80 -3.24
CA VAL A 11 4.40 16.87 -4.71
C VAL A 11 2.98 16.71 -5.26
N TYR A 12 2.13 15.93 -4.60
CA TYR A 12 0.74 15.74 -5.02
C TYR A 12 -0.10 17.00 -4.77
N ALA A 13 0.16 17.73 -3.69
CA ALA A 13 -0.52 18.99 -3.40
C ALA A 13 -0.16 20.05 -4.44
N ARG A 14 1.12 20.09 -4.83
CA ARG A 14 1.61 20.99 -5.88
C ARG A 14 1.04 20.68 -7.26
N LEU A 15 0.74 19.41 -7.53
CA LEU A 15 0.09 18.96 -8.76
C LEU A 15 -1.44 19.12 -8.74
N GLY A 16 -2.02 19.61 -7.63
CA GLY A 16 -3.45 19.88 -7.53
C GLY A 16 -4.31 18.63 -7.33
N PHE A 17 -3.74 17.53 -6.83
CA PHE A 17 -4.55 16.35 -6.48
C PHE A 17 -5.45 16.67 -5.29
N VAL A 18 -6.74 16.34 -5.42
CA VAL A 18 -7.74 16.52 -4.35
C VAL A 18 -7.34 15.76 -3.08
N ASP A 19 -6.79 14.56 -3.26
CA ASP A 19 -6.39 13.66 -2.16
C ASP A 19 -4.89 13.72 -1.88
N ALA A 20 -4.25 14.87 -2.14
CA ALA A 20 -2.80 15.01 -2.09
C ALA A 20 -2.17 14.50 -0.78
N GLU A 21 -2.78 14.77 0.36
CA GLU A 21 -2.29 14.35 1.68
C GLU A 21 -2.49 12.85 1.95
N ASP A 22 -3.49 12.25 1.31
CA ASP A 22 -3.80 10.84 1.48
C ASP A 22 -2.91 9.94 0.63
N ILE A 23 -2.47 10.39 -0.55
CA ILE A 23 -1.65 9.57 -1.45
C ILE A 23 -0.35 9.09 -0.77
N PRO A 24 0.48 9.95 -0.12
CA PRO A 24 1.68 9.51 0.60
C PRO A 24 1.35 8.55 1.75
N ARG A 25 0.26 8.82 2.48
CA ARG A 25 -0.18 7.97 3.60
C ARG A 25 -0.57 6.57 3.13
N LYS A 26 -1.40 6.49 2.09
CA LYS A 26 -1.80 5.22 1.45
C LYS A 26 -0.59 4.47 0.90
N ALA A 27 0.34 5.17 0.24
CA ALA A 27 1.57 4.59 -0.29
C ALA A 27 2.42 3.94 0.81
N ALA A 28 2.64 4.65 1.93
CA ALA A 28 3.39 4.12 3.08
C ALA A 28 2.75 2.84 3.65
N ILE A 29 1.41 2.80 3.76
CA ILE A 29 0.68 1.62 4.22
C ILE A 29 0.85 0.44 3.26
N VAL A 30 0.76 0.69 1.95
CA VAL A 30 0.94 -0.34 0.92
C VAL A 30 2.37 -0.89 0.92
N MET A 31 3.37 -0.03 1.14
CA MET A 31 4.76 -0.47 1.29
C MET A 31 4.95 -1.39 2.51
N ASP A 32 4.34 -1.06 3.64
CA ASP A 32 4.38 -1.90 4.84
C ASP A 32 3.66 -3.24 4.63
N LEU A 33 2.52 -3.22 3.92
CA LEU A 33 1.80 -4.41 3.50
C LEU A 33 2.69 -5.32 2.64
N ALA A 34 3.28 -4.79 1.57
CA ALA A 34 4.15 -5.52 0.66
C ALA A 34 5.33 -6.17 1.41
N ARG A 35 5.98 -5.40 2.29
CA ARG A 35 7.08 -5.89 3.13
C ARG A 35 6.64 -7.01 4.06
N GLY A 36 5.46 -6.88 4.68
CA GLY A 36 4.91 -7.89 5.57
C GLY A 36 4.56 -9.20 4.85
N LEU A 37 3.94 -9.11 3.67
CA LEU A 37 3.62 -10.28 2.84
C LEU A 37 4.89 -10.98 2.36
N GLN A 38 5.91 -10.22 1.93
CA GLN A 38 7.20 -10.77 1.51
C GLN A 38 7.91 -11.49 2.67
N ALA A 39 7.88 -10.92 3.88
CA ALA A 39 8.46 -11.54 5.06
C ALA A 39 7.73 -12.85 5.45
N ALA A 40 6.43 -12.92 5.25
CA ALA A 40 5.63 -14.12 5.50
C ALA A 40 5.80 -15.22 4.45
N ARG A 41 6.49 -14.94 3.32
CA ARG A 41 6.69 -15.88 2.18
C ARG A 41 5.39 -16.53 1.67
N VAL A 42 4.27 -15.83 1.78
CA VAL A 42 2.97 -16.29 1.28
C VAL A 42 2.85 -16.05 -0.22
N THR A 43 2.10 -16.90 -0.93
CA THR A 43 1.80 -16.65 -2.34
C THR A 43 0.82 -15.49 -2.48
N LEU A 44 0.73 -14.91 -3.67
CA LEU A 44 -0.24 -13.84 -3.95
C LEU A 44 -1.69 -14.33 -3.73
N ALA A 45 -1.98 -15.58 -4.07
CA ALA A 45 -3.31 -16.18 -3.88
C ALA A 45 -3.63 -16.35 -2.39
N ASP A 46 -2.68 -16.85 -1.60
CA ASP A 46 -2.86 -17.00 -0.15
C ASP A 46 -3.02 -15.65 0.55
N ALA A 47 -2.21 -14.67 0.15
CA ALA A 47 -2.32 -13.30 0.66
C ALA A 47 -3.69 -12.67 0.33
N ALA A 48 -4.19 -12.88 -0.89
CA ALA A 48 -5.50 -12.39 -1.31
C ALA A 48 -6.63 -13.03 -0.51
N ALA A 49 -6.57 -14.36 -0.32
CA ALA A 49 -7.52 -15.10 0.50
C ALA A 49 -7.52 -14.62 1.96
N LEU A 50 -6.32 -14.39 2.52
CA LEU A 50 -6.15 -13.92 3.89
C LEU A 50 -6.72 -12.53 4.13
N LEU A 51 -6.46 -11.64 3.18
CA LEU A 51 -6.93 -10.26 3.24
C LEU A 51 -8.40 -10.11 2.82
N ARG A 52 -9.00 -11.19 2.28
CA ARG A 52 -10.37 -11.25 1.75
C ARG A 52 -10.59 -10.23 0.63
N LEU A 53 -9.65 -10.15 -0.31
CA LEU A 53 -9.78 -9.35 -1.52
C LEU A 53 -9.53 -10.21 -2.77
N PRO A 54 -10.02 -9.79 -3.95
CA PRO A 54 -9.67 -10.43 -5.21
C PRO A 54 -8.15 -10.43 -5.43
N GLN A 55 -7.63 -11.52 -5.99
CA GLN A 55 -6.19 -11.62 -6.28
C GLN A 55 -5.71 -10.55 -7.28
N SER A 56 -6.57 -10.16 -8.22
CA SER A 56 -6.32 -9.06 -9.16
C SER A 56 -6.14 -7.72 -8.45
N ASP A 57 -6.97 -7.46 -7.44
CA ASP A 57 -6.96 -6.22 -6.68
C ASP A 57 -5.71 -6.15 -5.81
N LEU A 58 -5.30 -7.29 -5.23
CA LEU A 58 -4.03 -7.37 -4.51
C LEU A 58 -2.84 -7.14 -5.44
N ALA A 59 -2.86 -7.71 -6.65
CA ALA A 59 -1.82 -7.47 -7.64
C ALA A 59 -1.72 -5.97 -8.01
N MET A 60 -2.86 -5.32 -8.25
CA MET A 60 -2.92 -3.89 -8.53
C MET A 60 -2.42 -3.04 -7.36
N LEU A 61 -2.84 -3.37 -6.14
CA LEU A 61 -2.39 -2.72 -4.93
C LEU A 61 -0.85 -2.74 -4.82
N LEU A 62 -0.25 -3.93 -4.95
CA LEU A 62 1.18 -4.14 -4.85
C LEU A 62 1.96 -3.50 -6.01
N ALA A 63 1.31 -3.30 -7.16
CA ALA A 63 1.84 -2.54 -8.29
C ALA A 63 1.72 -1.00 -8.12
N GLY A 64 1.29 -0.50 -6.96
CA GLY A 64 1.14 0.92 -6.68
C GLY A 64 -0.18 1.54 -7.16
N LYS A 65 -1.13 0.74 -7.65
CA LYS A 65 -2.44 1.20 -8.12
C LYS A 65 -3.47 1.17 -6.99
N PHE A 66 -3.23 1.94 -5.92
CA PHE A 66 -4.04 1.93 -4.70
C PHE A 66 -5.01 3.11 -4.54
N GLN A 67 -5.14 3.95 -5.57
CA GLN A 67 -5.92 5.21 -5.54
C GLN A 67 -7.40 4.97 -5.19
N HIS A 68 -7.98 3.88 -5.70
CA HIS A 68 -9.39 3.54 -5.53
C HIS A 68 -9.73 2.91 -4.17
N PHE A 69 -8.72 2.49 -3.39
CA PHE A 69 -8.95 1.94 -2.05
C PHE A 69 -9.05 3.05 -1.01
N ARG A 70 -9.91 2.83 -0.02
CA ARG A 70 -10.06 3.74 1.12
C ARG A 70 -8.90 3.53 2.08
N LEU A 71 -8.51 4.60 2.77
CA LEU A 71 -7.43 4.55 3.76
C LEU A 71 -7.71 3.52 4.85
N ASP A 72 -8.96 3.42 5.31
CA ASP A 72 -9.37 2.47 6.35
C ASP A 72 -9.20 1.01 5.94
N GLU A 73 -9.48 0.68 4.67
CA GLU A 73 -9.31 -0.67 4.13
C GLU A 73 -7.83 -1.08 4.17
N LEU A 74 -6.96 -0.17 3.71
CA LEU A 74 -5.51 -0.38 3.73
C LEU A 74 -4.99 -0.56 5.16
N CYS A 75 -5.48 0.25 6.10
CA CYS A 75 -5.15 0.13 7.52
C CYS A 75 -5.56 -1.24 8.09
N GLN A 76 -6.78 -1.70 7.79
CA GLN A 76 -7.27 -3.00 8.24
C GLN A 76 -6.44 -4.15 7.67
N TRP A 77 -6.09 -4.10 6.38
CA TRP A 77 -5.23 -5.10 5.75
C TRP A 77 -3.84 -5.11 6.36
N ARG A 78 -3.22 -3.94 6.57
CA ARG A 78 -1.91 -3.82 7.22
C ARG A 78 -1.92 -4.50 8.59
N GLU A 79 -2.98 -4.31 9.37
CA GLU A 79 -3.10 -4.92 10.69
C GLU A 79 -3.31 -6.44 10.64
N ARG A 80 -3.98 -6.96 9.60
CA ARG A 80 -4.04 -8.41 9.37
C ARG A 80 -2.66 -8.99 9.07
N VAL A 81 -1.88 -8.33 8.20
CA VAL A 81 -0.52 -8.79 7.85
C VAL A 81 0.43 -8.70 9.04
N ARG A 82 0.35 -7.63 9.85
CA ARG A 82 1.15 -7.51 11.08
C ARG A 82 0.91 -8.67 12.06
N ARG A 83 -0.34 -9.11 12.21
CA ARG A 83 -0.67 -10.25 13.08
C ARG A 83 -0.10 -11.58 12.60
N LEU A 84 0.18 -11.73 11.30
CA LEU A 84 0.85 -12.93 10.78
C LEU A 84 2.29 -13.04 11.26
N ARG A 85 3.00 -11.92 11.34
CA ARG A 85 4.38 -11.87 11.87
C ARG A 85 4.51 -12.26 13.34
N ILE A 86 3.42 -12.24 14.11
CA ILE A 86 3.44 -12.60 15.54
C ILE A 86 3.20 -14.11 15.74
N LYS A 87 2.61 -14.79 14.75
CA LYS A 87 2.27 -16.22 14.84
C LYS A 87 3.26 -17.15 14.13
N ALA A 88 4.16 -16.62 13.32
CA ALA A 88 5.23 -17.36 12.63
C ALA A 88 6.53 -17.28 13.43
#